data_AF-A0A9X0A590-F1
#
_entry.id   AF-A0A9X0A590-F1
#
_cell.length_a   1.000
_cell.length_b   1.000
_cell.length_c   1.000
_cell.angle_alpha   90.00
_cell.angle_beta   90.00
_cell.angle_gamma   90.00
#
_symmetry.space_group_name_H-M   'P 1'
#
loop_
_entity.id
_entity.type
_entity.pdbx_description
1 polymer ?
#
loop_
_entity_poly.entity_id
_entity_poly.type
_entity_poly.pdbx_seq_one_letter_code
_entity_poly.pdbx_strand_id
1 'polypeptide(L)'
;MSHLSVVLAFFLCISTASALKCYRCESSKSWAECDAAERNIITCSSGQSQCAKVLKQDKTSTYARGCLTAKECHDGPKTSKYAGKLKRGV
;
A
#
# COMPACT_ATOMS: atom_id res chain seq x y z
N MET A 1 -31.51 -2.16 35.71
CA MET A 1 -31.21 -2.97 34.51
C MET A 1 -31.06 -2.09 33.25
N SER A 2 -30.51 -0.88 33.38
CA SER A 2 -30.45 0.10 32.27
C SER A 2 -29.01 0.50 31.88
N HIS A 3 -28.03 0.14 32.71
CA HIS A 3 -26.61 0.45 32.49
C HIS A 3 -25.91 -0.60 31.62
N LEU A 4 -26.43 -1.84 31.58
CA LEU A 4 -25.84 -2.93 30.81
C LEU A 4 -26.03 -2.72 29.29
N SER A 5 -27.15 -2.12 28.88
CA SER A 5 -27.47 -1.84 27.47
C SER A 5 -26.60 -0.74 26.86
N VAL A 6 -26.15 0.23 27.66
CA VAL A 6 -25.30 1.34 27.19
C VAL A 6 -23.89 0.84 26.88
N VAL A 7 -23.35 -0.06 27.72
CA VAL A 7 -22.00 -0.61 27.53
C VAL A 7 -21.91 -1.47 26.27
N LEU A 8 -22.95 -2.24 25.94
CA LEU A 8 -23.00 -3.04 24.70
C LEU A 8 -23.07 -2.18 23.43
N ALA A 9 -23.73 -1.02 23.48
CA ALA A 9 -23.84 -0.13 22.32
C ALA A 9 -22.51 0.55 21.95
N PHE A 10 -21.62 0.77 22.93
CA PHE A 10 -20.31 1.40 22.68
C PHE A 10 -19.31 0.46 21.96
N PHE A 11 -19.45 -0.86 22.07
CA PHE A 11 -18.53 -1.82 21.45
C PHE A 11 -18.78 -2.06 19.94
N LEU A 12 -19.93 -1.65 19.40
CA LEU A 12 -20.29 -1.87 17.99
C LEU A 12 -19.75 -0.78 17.03
N CYS A 13 -19.16 0.29 17.55
CA CYS A 13 -18.57 1.37 16.76
C CYS A 13 -17.04 1.25 16.60
N ILE A 14 -16.47 0.07 16.79
CA ILE A 14 -15.08 -0.16 16.36
C ILE A 14 -15.11 -0.45 14.86
N SER A 15 -15.29 0.60 14.07
CA SER A 15 -14.97 0.56 12.64
C SER A 15 -13.47 0.31 12.54
N THR A 16 -13.07 -0.96 12.44
CA THR A 16 -11.68 -1.33 12.13
C THR A 16 -11.44 -0.98 10.67
N ALA A 17 -11.23 0.32 10.40
CA ALA A 17 -10.62 0.78 9.17
C ALA A 17 -9.22 0.14 9.11
N SER A 18 -9.18 -1.05 8.53
CA SER A 18 -7.98 -1.86 8.46
C SER A 18 -7.04 -1.13 7.53
N ALA A 19 -6.06 -0.43 8.09
CA ALA A 19 -5.11 0.33 7.29
C ALA A 19 -4.44 -0.63 6.30
N LEU A 20 -4.50 -0.28 5.01
CA LEU A 20 -3.99 -1.13 3.94
C LEU A 20 -2.51 -1.40 4.17
N LYS A 21 -2.09 -2.67 4.07
CA LYS A 21 -0.69 -3.06 4.18
C LYS A 21 -0.17 -3.52 2.81
N CYS A 22 1.01 -3.05 2.45
CA CYS A 22 1.66 -3.37 1.18
C CYS A 22 3.12 -3.72 1.38
N TYR A 23 3.64 -4.60 0.54
CA TYR A 23 5.09 -4.80 0.44
C TYR A 23 5.74 -3.56 -0.17
N ARG A 24 6.78 -3.06 0.50
CA ARG A 24 7.64 -1.97 0.05
C ARG A 24 9.02 -2.51 -0.28
N CYS A 25 9.53 -2.10 -1.43
CA CYS A 25 10.92 -2.29 -1.81
C CYS A 25 11.32 -1.20 -2.79
N GLU A 26 12.61 -0.94 -2.88
CA GLU A 26 13.21 -0.07 -3.89
C GLU A 26 14.56 -0.67 -4.31
N SER A 27 14.82 -0.76 -5.61
CA SER A 27 16.08 -1.22 -6.16
C SER A 27 16.37 -0.51 -7.47
N SER A 28 17.63 -0.16 -7.72
CA SER A 28 18.07 0.37 -9.02
C SER A 28 18.58 -0.71 -9.98
N LYS A 29 18.58 -1.98 -9.56
CA LYS A 29 19.16 -3.09 -10.32
C LYS A 29 18.10 -3.89 -11.08
N SER A 30 17.15 -4.46 -10.36
CA SER A 30 16.14 -5.36 -10.94
C SER A 30 14.94 -5.54 -10.01
N TRP A 31 13.86 -6.10 -10.57
CA TRP A 31 12.73 -6.57 -9.77
C TRP A 31 13.13 -7.65 -8.76
N ALA A 32 14.02 -8.57 -9.14
CA ALA A 32 14.47 -9.65 -8.27
C ALA A 32 15.13 -9.12 -6.99
N GLU A 33 16.00 -8.11 -7.10
CA GLU A 33 16.62 -7.47 -5.94
C GLU A 33 15.58 -6.74 -5.07
N CYS A 34 14.59 -6.09 -5.69
CA CYS A 34 13.47 -5.47 -4.96
C CYS A 34 12.65 -6.53 -4.21
N ASP A 35 12.38 -7.66 -4.84
CA ASP A 35 11.61 -8.77 -4.26
C ASP A 35 12.39 -9.57 -3.21
N ALA A 36 13.73 -9.57 -3.29
CA ALA A 36 14.62 -10.25 -2.37
C ALA A 36 14.90 -9.45 -1.09
N ALA A 37 14.85 -8.11 -1.16
CA ALA A 37 14.86 -7.28 0.03
C ALA A 37 13.72 -7.72 0.95
N GLU A 38 14.05 -8.18 2.16
CA GLU A 38 13.12 -8.73 3.15
C GLU A 38 11.79 -7.99 3.09
N ARG A 39 10.71 -8.71 2.74
CA ARG A 39 9.39 -8.16 2.39
C ARG A 39 8.91 -7.16 3.43
N ASN A 40 9.29 -5.90 3.27
CA ASN A 40 9.00 -4.86 4.25
C ASN A 40 7.53 -4.48 4.10
N ILE A 41 6.69 -4.93 5.02
CA ILE A 41 5.27 -4.60 5.01
C ILE A 41 5.12 -3.23 5.66
N ILE A 42 4.67 -2.24 4.87
CA ILE A 42 4.30 -0.93 5.38
C ILE A 42 2.79 -0.81 5.51
N THR A 43 2.35 -0.01 6.46
CA THR A 43 0.98 0.48 6.52
C THR A 43 0.87 1.72 5.63
N CYS A 44 -0.08 1.71 4.71
CA CYS A 44 -0.36 2.82 3.79
C CYS A 44 -1.02 3.99 4.52
N SER A 45 -0.73 5.20 4.07
CA SER A 45 -1.34 6.42 4.58
C SER A 45 -2.81 6.55 4.13
N SER A 46 -3.59 7.37 4.85
CA SER A 46 -4.96 7.71 4.46
C SER A 46 -5.01 8.23 3.02
N GLY A 47 -5.91 7.66 2.22
CA GLY A 47 -6.07 7.95 0.79
C GLY A 47 -5.34 6.98 -0.15
N GLN A 48 -4.35 6.23 0.33
CA GLN A 48 -3.70 5.18 -0.45
C GLN A 48 -4.46 3.85 -0.29
N SER A 49 -5.13 3.44 -1.35
CA SER A 49 -6.03 2.28 -1.35
C SER A 49 -5.57 1.13 -2.25
N GLN A 50 -4.39 1.25 -2.85
CA GLN A 50 -3.85 0.24 -3.76
C GLN A 50 -2.38 -0.09 -3.42
N CYS A 51 -2.04 -1.38 -3.46
CA CYS A 51 -0.64 -1.78 -3.58
C CYS A 51 -0.25 -1.77 -5.05
N ALA A 52 0.92 -1.25 -5.37
CA ALA A 52 1.39 -1.19 -6.75
C ALA A 52 2.89 -1.42 -6.84
N LYS A 53 3.32 -1.81 -8.03
CA LYS A 53 4.72 -1.77 -8.47
C LYS A 53 4.89 -0.68 -9.51
N VAL A 54 5.99 0.04 -9.43
CA VAL A 54 6.31 1.15 -10.33
C VAL A 54 7.74 0.99 -10.87
N LEU A 55 7.90 1.23 -12.16
CA LEU A 55 9.20 1.38 -12.81
C LEU A 55 9.35 2.85 -13.20
N LYS A 56 10.32 3.49 -12.56
CA LYS A 56 10.72 4.86 -12.85
C LYS A 56 11.98 4.83 -13.68
N GLN A 57 11.99 5.56 -14.80
CA GLN A 57 13.12 5.60 -15.72
C GLN A 57 13.46 7.07 -15.97
N ASP A 58 14.35 7.60 -15.13
CA ASP A 58 14.92 8.95 -15.27
C ASP A 58 16.32 8.84 -15.90
N LYS A 59 17.38 8.87 -15.07
CA LYS A 59 18.77 8.63 -15.48
C LYS A 59 19.18 7.16 -15.32
N THR A 60 18.59 6.50 -14.33
CA THR A 60 18.70 5.07 -14.04
C THR A 60 17.30 4.50 -13.82
N SER A 61 17.16 3.19 -14.04
CA SER A 61 15.90 2.50 -13.79
C SER A 61 15.76 2.22 -12.29
N THR A 62 14.65 2.64 -11.70
CA THR A 62 14.29 2.34 -10.31
C THR A 62 13.04 1.47 -10.29
N TYR A 63 13.18 0.29 -9.70
CA TYR A 63 12.16 -0.70 -9.44
C TYR A 63 11.64 -0.48 -8.02
N ALA A 64 10.36 -0.15 -7.86
CA ALA A 64 9.80 0.07 -6.53
C ALA A 64 8.43 -0.57 -6.36
N ARG A 65 8.09 -0.91 -5.12
CA ARG A 65 6.77 -1.37 -4.69
C ARG A 65 6.31 -0.58 -3.49
N GLY A 66 5.01 -0.40 -3.35
CA GLY A 66 4.44 0.28 -2.19
C GLY A 66 2.97 0.64 -2.38
N CYS A 67 2.56 1.67 -1.66
CA CYS A 67 1.19 2.16 -1.63
C CYS A 67 0.98 3.28 -2.67
N LEU A 68 -0.14 3.24 -3.40
CA LEU A 68 -0.59 4.31 -4.28
C LEU A 68 -2.07 4.63 -4.00
N THR A 69 -2.46 5.86 -4.34
CA THR A 69 -3.88 6.20 -4.46
C THR A 69 -4.51 5.46 -5.66
N ALA A 70 -5.84 5.31 -5.66
CA ALA A 70 -6.54 4.72 -6.80
C ALA A 70 -6.29 5.49 -8.11
N LYS A 71 -6.14 6.82 -8.01
CA LYS A 71 -5.84 7.72 -9.13
C LYS A 71 -4.44 7.48 -9.68
N GLU A 72 -3.41 7.54 -8.84
CA GLU A 72 -2.03 7.25 -9.26
C GLU A 72 -1.86 5.83 -9.82
N CYS A 73 -2.65 4.89 -9.35
CA CYS A 73 -2.64 3.54 -9.87
C CYS A 73 -3.31 3.40 -11.25
N HIS A 74 -4.25 4.30 -11.60
CA HIS A 74 -4.95 4.31 -12.89
C HIS A 74 -4.21 5.15 -13.92
N ASP A 75 -3.88 6.40 -13.56
CA ASP A 75 -3.19 7.35 -14.42
C ASP A 75 -1.68 7.06 -14.53
N GLY A 76 -1.14 6.26 -13.60
CA GLY A 76 0.29 6.14 -13.35
C GLY A 76 0.81 7.32 -12.51
N PRO A 77 1.80 7.11 -11.62
CA PRO A 77 2.48 8.23 -11.00
C PRO A 77 3.11 9.08 -12.10
N LYS A 78 3.02 10.41 -11.99
CA LYS A 78 3.54 11.36 -13.01
C LYS A 78 5.01 11.13 -13.38
N THR A 79 5.77 10.47 -12.51
CA THR A 79 7.20 10.19 -12.66
C THR A 79 7.51 8.73 -13.05
N SER A 80 6.51 7.89 -13.30
CA SER A 80 6.71 6.47 -13.61
C SER A 80 6.39 6.16 -15.08
N LYS A 81 7.21 5.33 -15.73
CA LYS A 81 6.94 4.81 -17.08
C LYS A 81 5.93 3.66 -17.07
N TYR A 82 5.91 2.90 -15.98
CA TYR A 82 5.02 1.76 -15.81
C TYR A 82 4.54 1.69 -14.36
N ALA A 83 3.23 1.46 -14.19
CA ALA A 83 2.60 1.20 -12.92
C ALA A 83 1.68 -0.03 -13.05
N GLY A 84 1.76 -0.96 -12.11
CA GLY A 84 0.93 -2.17 -12.09
C GLY A 84 0.36 -2.45 -10.71
N LYS A 85 -0.91 -2.87 -10.65
CA LYS A 85 -1.57 -3.28 -9.39
C LYS A 85 -0.94 -4.54 -8.82
N LEU A 86 -0.81 -4.58 -7.50
CA LEU A 86 -0.34 -5.73 -6.72
C LEU A 86 -1.39 -6.19 -5.70
N LYS A 87 -1.26 -7.44 -5.25
CA LYS A 87 -2.03 -7.94 -4.11
C LYS A 87 -1.55 -7.29 -2.80
N ARG A 88 -2.44 -7.27 -1.81
CA ARG A 88 -2.17 -6.76 -0.47
C ARG A 88 -1.05 -7.57 0.20
N GLY A 89 -0.25 -6.92 1.03
CA GLY A 89 0.66 -7.62 1.94
C GLY A 89 -0.18 -8.22 3.06
N VAL A 90 -0.30 -9.54 3.08
CA VAL A 90 -0.93 -10.31 4.17
C VAL A 90 0.16 -10.75 5.12
#